data_AF-A0A090S9P6-F1
#
_entry.id   AF-A0A090S9P6-F1
#
_cell.length_a   1.000
_cell.length_b   1.000
_cell.length_c   1.000
_cell.angle_alpha   90.00
_cell.angle_beta   90.00
_cell.angle_gamma   90.00
#
_symmetry.space_group_name_H-M   'P 1'
#
loop_
_entity.id
_entity.type
_entity.pdbx_description
1 polymer ?
#
loop_
_entity_poly.entity_id
_entity_poly.type
_entity_poly.pdbx_seq_one_letter_code
_entity_poly.pdbx_strand_id
1 'polypeptide(L)'
;MKSLFKVSLLAATVMLAVGCQKEEEPKVEPAAQEQVQAETGKAVHFKTEDDKAAYAIGVSFANYLSTSIEKPAEFGIELKKELVLKGIEQAFAGNAELSEDEIRAALEGLDKRVAETMQKQAEEKAAAAMKRVMISALSLRNKKA
;
A
#
# COMPACT_ATOMS: atom_id res chain seq x y z
N MET A 1 -22.97 -36.54 -27.18
CA MET A 1 -24.42 -36.62 -26.88
C MET A 1 -24.71 -37.75 -25.91
N LYS A 2 -25.33 -37.43 -24.76
CA LYS A 2 -26.23 -38.29 -23.95
C LYS A 2 -26.76 -37.43 -22.78
N SER A 3 -27.99 -36.96 -22.99
CA SER A 3 -29.09 -36.51 -22.10
C SER A 3 -28.77 -35.97 -20.69
N LEU A 4 -29.23 -34.80 -20.22
CA LEU A 4 -30.58 -34.19 -20.20
C LEU A 4 -31.70 -35.11 -19.69
N PHE A 5 -31.87 -35.21 -18.37
CA PHE A 5 -33.14 -35.48 -17.67
C PHE A 5 -33.05 -34.83 -16.26
N LYS A 6 -33.71 -33.70 -16.00
CA LYS A 6 -35.13 -33.56 -15.61
C LYS A 6 -35.48 -34.23 -14.27
N VAL A 7 -35.36 -33.48 -13.16
CA VAL A 7 -36.27 -33.38 -11.98
C VAL A 7 -35.78 -32.13 -11.22
N SER A 8 -36.36 -30.94 -11.17
CA SER A 8 -37.75 -30.49 -11.04
C SER A 8 -38.51 -31.15 -9.89
N LEU A 9 -38.17 -30.77 -8.65
CA LEU A 9 -39.09 -30.75 -7.52
C LEU A 9 -38.51 -29.80 -6.46
N LEU A 10 -38.70 -28.49 -6.58
CA LEU A 10 -39.85 -27.75 -6.06
C LEU A 10 -39.98 -27.87 -4.53
N ALA A 11 -39.56 -26.78 -3.87
CA ALA A 11 -40.04 -26.22 -2.60
C ALA A 11 -39.67 -26.87 -1.24
N ALA A 12 -39.60 -25.94 -0.26
CA ALA A 12 -39.59 -26.13 1.20
C ALA A 12 -38.19 -26.45 1.78
N THR A 13 -37.53 -25.63 2.61
CA THR A 13 -38.01 -24.66 3.60
C THR A 13 -36.90 -23.64 3.92
N VAL A 14 -37.12 -22.36 3.62
CA VAL A 14 -36.39 -21.25 4.26
C VAL A 14 -37.26 -20.74 5.41
N MET A 15 -36.96 -21.19 6.63
CA MET A 15 -37.45 -20.69 7.94
C MET A 15 -36.43 -21.20 8.98
N LEU A 16 -35.82 -20.46 9.90
CA LEU A 16 -36.20 -19.23 10.61
C LEU A 16 -34.91 -18.52 11.09
N ALA A 17 -34.73 -17.26 10.72
CA ALA A 17 -33.99 -16.28 11.51
C ALA A 17 -34.40 -14.86 11.10
N VAL A 18 -35.69 -14.55 11.24
CA VAL A 18 -36.14 -13.16 11.38
C VAL A 18 -36.59 -13.02 12.84
N GLY A 19 -35.67 -12.50 13.65
CA GLY A 19 -36.05 -11.68 14.78
C GLY A 19 -36.42 -10.31 14.22
N CYS A 20 -37.71 -10.01 14.29
CA CYS A 20 -38.36 -8.70 14.16
C CYS A 20 -38.58 -8.11 12.76
N GLN A 21 -39.87 -8.09 12.41
CA GLN A 21 -40.58 -7.24 11.43
C GLN A 21 -40.43 -7.61 9.95
N LYS A 22 -41.37 -8.45 9.49
CA LYS A 22 -41.67 -8.76 8.09
C LYS A 22 -43.20 -8.74 7.89
N GLU A 23 -43.66 -7.75 7.15
CA GLU A 23 -44.87 -7.67 6.31
C GLU A 23 -44.50 -6.54 5.32
N GLU A 24 -44.09 -6.79 4.08
CA GLU A 24 -44.92 -7.06 2.91
C GLU A 24 -44.00 -7.43 1.71
N GLU A 25 -44.62 -7.89 0.62
CA GLU A 25 -44.10 -8.69 -0.49
C GLU A 25 -43.24 -7.96 -1.59
N PRO A 26 -42.66 -8.71 -2.55
CA PRO A 26 -41.36 -8.43 -3.18
C PRO A 26 -41.45 -7.69 -4.52
N LYS A 27 -40.36 -7.00 -4.91
CA LYS A 27 -40.13 -6.66 -6.32
C LYS A 27 -38.68 -6.90 -6.73
N VAL A 28 -38.60 -7.63 -7.82
CA VAL A 28 -37.47 -8.08 -8.64
C VAL A 28 -36.58 -6.88 -9.05
N GLU A 29 -35.26 -7.00 -8.92
CA GLU A 29 -34.26 -6.53 -9.89
C GLU A 29 -32.84 -6.96 -9.45
N PRO A 30 -31.93 -7.21 -10.40
CA PRO A 30 -30.62 -7.81 -10.12
C PRO A 30 -29.78 -6.81 -9.33
N ALA A 31 -29.19 -7.26 -8.23
CA ALA A 31 -28.29 -6.43 -7.44
C ALA A 31 -27.10 -6.01 -8.33
N ALA A 32 -27.20 -4.77 -8.80
CA ALA A 32 -26.12 -4.01 -9.37
C ALA A 32 -24.88 -4.16 -8.48
N GLN A 33 -23.77 -4.47 -9.12
CA GLN A 33 -22.45 -4.32 -8.55
C GLN A 33 -22.34 -2.85 -8.10
N GLU A 34 -22.38 -2.65 -6.78
CA GLU A 34 -22.11 -1.35 -6.17
C GLU A 34 -20.61 -1.11 -6.28
N GLN A 35 -20.20 -0.68 -7.48
CA GLN A 35 -18.89 -0.14 -7.74
C GLN A 35 -18.83 1.21 -7.03
N VAL A 36 -18.21 1.20 -5.85
CA VAL A 36 -17.79 2.40 -5.13
C VAL A 36 -16.86 3.19 -6.05
N GLN A 37 -17.43 4.16 -6.77
CA GLN A 37 -16.71 5.20 -7.48
C GLN A 37 -16.15 6.14 -6.42
N ALA A 38 -14.90 5.89 -6.01
CA ALA A 38 -14.08 6.90 -5.38
C ALA A 38 -13.68 7.90 -6.47
N GLU A 39 -14.44 8.99 -6.55
CA GLU A 39 -14.06 10.18 -7.31
C GLU A 39 -12.73 10.73 -6.80
N THR A 40 -11.69 10.63 -7.61
CA THR A 40 -10.50 11.47 -7.49
C THR A 40 -10.16 12.03 -8.86
N GLY A 41 -10.17 13.36 -8.94
CA GLY A 41 -10.11 14.12 -10.18
C GLY A 41 -8.80 13.96 -10.95
N LYS A 42 -8.90 13.24 -12.06
CA LYS A 42 -8.34 13.50 -13.40
C LYS A 42 -8.66 12.22 -14.18
N ALA A 43 -9.74 12.27 -14.97
CA ALA A 43 -10.31 11.07 -15.56
C ALA A 43 -9.35 10.44 -16.57
N VAL A 44 -8.53 9.50 -16.10
CA VAL A 44 -7.97 8.47 -16.96
C VAL A 44 -9.17 7.70 -17.50
N HIS A 45 -9.38 7.79 -18.82
CA HIS A 45 -10.53 7.17 -19.45
C HIS A 45 -10.18 5.71 -19.75
N PHE A 46 -10.75 4.80 -18.97
CA PHE A 46 -10.55 3.36 -19.14
C PHE A 46 -11.48 2.86 -20.24
N LYS A 47 -10.96 2.11 -21.22
CA LYS A 47 -11.77 1.54 -22.31
C LYS A 47 -12.37 0.21 -21.91
N THR A 48 -11.73 -0.51 -20.99
CA THR A 48 -12.15 -1.80 -20.46
C THR A 48 -11.98 -1.86 -18.94
N GLU A 49 -12.68 -2.80 -18.28
CA GLU A 49 -12.45 -3.08 -16.85
C GLU A 49 -11.01 -3.57 -16.60
N ASP A 50 -10.41 -4.25 -17.58
CA ASP A 50 -9.02 -4.69 -17.50
C ASP A 50 -8.05 -3.50 -17.49
N ASP A 51 -8.33 -2.42 -18.26
CA ASP A 51 -7.52 -1.19 -18.22
C ASP A 51 -7.59 -0.52 -16.84
N LYS A 52 -8.78 -0.53 -16.23
CA LYS A 52 -9.01 0.02 -14.89
C LYS A 52 -8.29 -0.83 -13.83
N ALA A 53 -8.34 -2.15 -13.97
CA ALA A 53 -7.61 -3.08 -13.10
C ALA A 53 -6.09 -2.90 -13.22
N ALA A 54 -5.56 -2.79 -14.44
CA ALA A 54 -4.14 -2.54 -14.68
C ALA A 54 -3.67 -1.21 -14.06
N TYR A 55 -4.45 -0.14 -14.22
CA TYR A 55 -4.16 1.14 -13.59
C TYR A 55 -4.21 1.07 -12.05
N ALA A 56 -5.21 0.39 -11.49
CA ALA A 56 -5.32 0.21 -10.04
C ALA A 56 -4.13 -0.56 -9.45
N ILE A 57 -3.62 -1.58 -10.16
CA ILE A 57 -2.40 -2.31 -9.77
C ILE A 57 -1.20 -1.35 -9.72
N GLY A 58 -1.03 -0.52 -10.75
CA GLY A 58 0.05 0.47 -10.81
C GLY A 58 0.00 1.47 -9.64
N VAL A 59 -1.18 2.01 -9.34
CA VAL A 59 -1.39 2.93 -8.20
C VAL A 59 -1.08 2.25 -6.87
N SER A 60 -1.57 1.02 -6.67
CA SER A 60 -1.30 0.25 -5.45
C SER A 60 0.20 0.03 -5.23
N PHE A 61 0.92 -0.35 -6.29
CA PHE A 61 2.36 -0.55 -6.24
C PHE A 61 3.13 0.75 -5.97
N ALA A 62 2.75 1.85 -6.62
CA ALA A 62 3.36 3.16 -6.39
C ALA A 62 3.13 3.67 -4.96
N ASN A 63 1.96 3.42 -4.37
CA ASN A 63 1.68 3.75 -2.98
C ASN A 63 2.55 2.92 -2.02
N TYR A 64 2.70 1.62 -2.27
CA TYR A 64 3.60 0.77 -1.51
C TYR A 64 5.05 1.26 -1.57
N LEU A 65 5.55 1.57 -2.77
CA LEU A 65 6.90 2.11 -2.96
C LEU A 65 7.07 3.49 -2.34
N SER A 66 6.07 4.37 -2.41
CA SER A 66 6.15 5.72 -1.83
C SER A 66 6.38 5.65 -0.32
N THR A 67 5.69 4.76 0.39
CA THR A 67 5.95 4.56 1.83
C THR A 67 7.35 4.03 2.14
N SER A 68 7.96 3.29 1.21
CA SER A 68 9.31 2.75 1.33
C SER A 68 10.40 3.74 0.93
N ILE A 69 10.07 4.75 0.11
CA ILE A 69 10.96 5.84 -0.31
C ILE A 69 10.93 7.01 0.68
N GLU A 70 9.76 7.29 1.26
CA GLU A 70 9.57 8.42 2.18
C GLU A 70 10.25 8.19 3.54
N LYS A 71 10.24 6.96 4.06
CA LYS A 71 10.92 6.65 5.33
C LYS A 71 12.43 6.89 5.27
N PRO A 72 13.19 6.38 4.27
CA PRO A 72 14.60 6.74 4.08
C PRO A 72 14.85 8.22 3.80
N ALA A 73 13.89 8.92 3.18
CA ALA A 73 14.00 10.36 2.92
C ALA A 73 13.98 11.19 4.21
N GLU A 74 13.22 10.77 5.24
CA GLU A 74 13.30 11.36 6.59
C GLU A 74 14.70 11.24 7.21
N PHE A 75 15.49 10.28 6.72
CA PHE A 75 16.85 10.02 7.17
C PHE A 75 17.92 10.60 6.24
N GLY A 76 17.53 11.33 5.19
CA GLY A 76 18.47 11.99 4.26
C GLY A 76 18.89 11.11 3.07
N ILE A 77 18.23 9.99 2.84
CA ILE A 77 18.42 9.16 1.64
C ILE A 77 17.32 9.47 0.65
N GLU A 78 17.65 10.24 -0.38
CA GLU A 78 16.70 10.70 -1.38
C GLU A 78 16.70 9.78 -2.60
N LEU A 79 15.65 8.97 -2.75
CA LEU A 79 15.41 8.18 -3.96
C LEU A 79 14.45 8.93 -4.87
N LYS A 80 14.92 9.28 -6.07
CA LYS A 80 14.13 10.02 -7.05
C LYS A 80 13.01 9.13 -7.60
N LYS A 81 11.76 9.42 -7.24
CA LYS A 81 10.56 8.69 -7.70
C LYS A 81 10.49 8.60 -9.23
N GLU A 82 10.92 9.65 -9.93
CA GLU A 82 11.01 9.71 -11.40
C GLU A 82 11.93 8.63 -11.99
N LEU A 83 13.09 8.38 -11.36
CA LEU A 83 14.02 7.35 -11.81
C LEU A 83 13.51 5.94 -11.49
N VAL A 84 12.78 5.77 -10.39
CA VAL A 84 12.12 4.50 -10.05
C VAL A 84 11.06 4.17 -11.11
N LEU A 85 10.23 5.14 -11.49
CA LEU A 85 9.24 4.98 -12.57
C LEU A 85 9.92 4.65 -13.90
N LYS A 86 10.97 5.39 -14.28
CA LYS A 86 11.74 5.10 -15.50
C LYS A 86 12.29 3.66 -15.50
N GLY A 87 12.84 3.21 -14.36
CA GLY A 87 13.34 1.83 -14.22
C GLY A 87 12.24 0.78 -14.39
N ILE A 88 11.05 1.00 -13.82
CA ILE A 88 9.89 0.12 -13.97
C ILE A 88 9.43 0.06 -15.44
N GLU A 89 9.31 1.22 -16.10
CA GLU A 89 8.93 1.30 -17.52
C GLU A 89 9.94 0.57 -18.42
N GLN A 90 11.23 0.79 -18.20
CA GLN A 90 12.28 0.12 -18.97
C GLN A 90 12.34 -1.38 -18.72
N ALA A 91 12.13 -1.83 -17.48
CA ALA A 91 12.05 -3.25 -17.14
C ALA A 91 10.85 -3.92 -17.83
N PHE A 92 9.66 -3.31 -17.82
CA PHE A 92 8.50 -3.83 -18.55
C PHE A 92 8.71 -3.84 -20.06
N ALA A 93 9.45 -2.86 -20.60
CA ALA A 93 9.82 -2.80 -22.00
C ALA A 93 10.95 -3.77 -22.39
N GLY A 94 11.58 -4.45 -21.43
CA GLY A 94 12.74 -5.32 -21.67
C GLY A 94 14.02 -4.55 -22.04
N ASN A 95 14.08 -3.25 -21.76
CA ASN A 95 15.17 -2.33 -22.12
C ASN A 95 15.79 -1.68 -20.87
N ALA A 96 15.89 -2.43 -19.76
CA ALA A 96 16.56 -1.95 -18.57
C ALA A 96 18.01 -1.56 -18.90
N GLU A 97 18.43 -0.35 -18.52
CA GLU A 97 19.78 0.17 -18.78
C GLU A 97 20.85 -0.50 -17.91
N LEU A 98 20.45 -1.15 -16.81
CA LEU A 98 21.35 -1.83 -15.88
C LEU A 98 21.26 -3.34 -16.05
N SER A 99 22.41 -4.00 -16.02
CA SER A 99 22.49 -5.45 -15.88
C SER A 99 22.07 -5.92 -14.49
N GLU A 100 21.71 -7.20 -14.36
CA GLU A 100 21.35 -7.82 -13.08
C GLU A 100 22.43 -7.64 -11.99
N ASP A 101 23.71 -7.67 -12.37
CA ASP A 101 24.81 -7.49 -11.44
C ASP A 101 24.95 -6.03 -10.99
N GLU A 102 24.74 -5.08 -11.90
CA GLU A 102 24.73 -3.64 -11.56
C GLU A 102 23.53 -3.28 -10.68
N ILE A 103 22.36 -3.89 -10.93
CA ILE A 103 21.18 -3.75 -10.08
C ILE A 103 21.48 -4.25 -8.67
N ARG A 104 22.03 -5.47 -8.53
CA ARG A 104 22.42 -6.01 -7.21
C ARG A 104 23.42 -5.12 -6.49
N ALA A 105 24.48 -4.70 -7.18
CA ALA A 105 25.50 -3.83 -6.59
C ALA A 105 24.92 -2.48 -6.12
N ALA A 106 24.01 -1.89 -6.90
CA ALA A 106 23.34 -0.64 -6.54
C ALA A 106 22.45 -0.80 -5.30
N LEU A 107 21.70 -1.91 -5.20
CA LEU A 107 20.83 -2.20 -4.06
C LEU A 107 21.62 -2.51 -2.79
N GLU A 108 22.67 -3.32 -2.87
CA GLU A 108 23.57 -3.56 -1.73
C GLU A 108 24.24 -2.26 -1.23
N GLY A 109 24.62 -1.39 -2.16
CA GLY A 109 25.15 -0.06 -1.84
C GLY A 109 24.13 0.83 -1.14
N LEU A 110 22.86 0.75 -1.54
CA LEU A 110 21.76 1.44 -0.86
C LEU A 110 21.58 0.91 0.57
N ASP A 111 21.51 -0.41 0.75
CA ASP A 111 21.33 -1.04 2.07
C ASP A 111 22.43 -0.63 3.05
N LYS A 112 23.70 -0.59 2.61
CA LYS A 112 24.82 -0.12 3.42
C LYS A 112 24.63 1.34 3.85
N ARG A 113 24.28 2.23 2.92
CA ARG A 113 24.02 3.65 3.25
C ARG A 113 22.86 3.82 4.21
N VAL A 114 21.79 3.04 4.06
CA VAL A 114 20.65 3.04 4.98
C VAL A 114 21.12 2.61 6.38
N ALA A 115 21.85 1.50 6.48
CA ALA A 115 22.36 1.00 7.76
C ALA A 115 23.27 2.01 8.46
N GLU A 116 24.24 2.60 7.75
CA GLU A 116 25.15 3.62 8.28
C GLU A 116 24.41 4.87 8.76
N THR A 117 23.42 5.32 7.98
CA THR A 117 22.60 6.49 8.31
C THR A 117 21.74 6.23 9.55
N MET A 118 21.13 5.05 9.64
CA MET A 118 20.36 4.65 10.81
C MET A 118 21.23 4.56 12.07
N GLN A 119 22.44 4.01 11.96
CA GLN A 119 23.37 3.95 13.09
C GLN A 119 23.75 5.35 13.58
N LYS A 120 24.16 6.25 12.67
CA LYS A 120 24.51 7.64 13.03
C LYS A 120 23.35 8.35 13.72
N GLN A 121 22.14 8.20 13.19
CA GLN A 121 20.97 8.81 13.81
C GLN A 121 20.65 8.22 15.20
N ALA A 122 20.84 6.92 15.40
CA ALA A 122 20.65 6.29 16.70
C ALA A 122 21.62 6.86 17.74
N GLU A 123 22.90 7.00 17.38
CA GLU A 123 23.94 7.60 18.22
C GLU A 123 23.63 9.07 18.55
N GLU A 124 23.23 9.88 17.56
CA GLU A 124 22.83 11.28 17.76
C GLU A 124 21.60 11.41 18.67
N LYS A 125 20.56 10.59 18.46
CA LYS A 125 19.36 10.57 19.30
C LYS A 125 19.69 10.16 20.73
N ALA A 126 20.58 9.18 20.93
CA ALA A 126 21.01 8.75 22.26
C ALA A 126 21.80 9.87 22.98
N ALA A 127 22.72 10.52 22.28
CA ALA A 127 23.49 11.65 22.82
C ALA A 127 22.58 12.83 23.18
N ALA A 128 21.61 13.17 22.33
CA ALA A 128 20.62 14.21 22.60
C ALA A 128 19.73 13.87 23.81
N ALA A 129 19.31 12.61 23.94
CA ALA A 129 18.52 12.13 25.08
C ALA A 129 19.33 12.21 26.39
N MET A 130 20.58 11.76 26.40
CA MET A 130 21.45 11.87 27.57
C MET A 130 21.67 13.32 27.99
N LYS A 131 21.94 14.21 27.03
CA LYS A 131 22.09 15.65 27.29
C LYS A 131 20.82 16.25 27.90
N ARG A 132 19.65 15.88 27.40
CA ARG A 132 18.35 16.34 27.93
C ARG A 132 18.10 15.84 29.35
N VAL A 133 18.39 14.57 29.64
CA VAL A 133 18.27 14.00 30.99
C VAL A 133 19.24 14.70 31.96
N MET A 134 20.49 14.92 31.55
CA MET A 134 21.49 15.59 32.37
C MET A 134 21.08 17.02 32.72
N ILE A 135 20.60 17.80 31.75
CA ILE A 135 20.11 19.17 31.97
C ILE A 135 18.92 19.17 32.94
N SER A 136 17.98 18.24 32.77
CA SER A 136 16.81 18.13 33.65
C SER A 136 17.22 17.77 35.09
N ALA A 137 18.16 16.82 35.25
CA ALA A 137 18.68 16.44 36.56
C ALA A 137 19.44 17.59 37.26
N LEU A 138 20.20 18.40 36.51
CA LEU A 138 20.88 19.59 37.05
C LEU A 138 19.86 20.64 37.53
N SER A 139 18.83 20.91 36.73
CA SER A 139 17.76 21.86 37.06
C SER A 139 17.00 21.45 38.33
N LEU A 140 16.68 20.15 38.46
CA LEU A 140 16.02 19.59 39.65
C LEU A 140 16.90 19.72 40.91
N ARG A 141 18.22 19.55 40.78
CA ARG A 141 19.16 19.69 41.90
C ARG A 141 19.25 21.14 42.38
N ASN A 142 19.28 22.10 41.45
CA ASN A 142 19.38 23.53 41.77
C ASN A 142 18.09 24.13 42.37
N LYS A 143 16.93 23.49 42.15
CA LYS A 143 15.64 23.90 42.74
C LYS A 143 15.42 23.38 44.17
N LYS A 144 16.21 22.38 44.60
CA LYS A 144 16.14 21.78 45.95
C LYS A 144 17.20 22.32 46.92
N ALA A 145 18.11 23.17 46.44
CA ALA A 145 19.07 23.94 47.25
C ALA A 145 18.52 25.34 47.49
#